data_AF-R5IYF5-F1
#
_entry.id   AF-R5IYF5-F1
#
_cell.length_a   1.000
_cell.length_b   1.000
_cell.length_c   1.000
_cell.angle_alpha   90.00
_cell.angle_beta   90.00
_cell.angle_gamma   90.00
#
_symmetry.space_group_name_H-M   'P 1'
#
loop_
_entity.id
_entity.type
_entity.pdbx_description
1 polymer ?
#
loop_
_entity_poly.entity_id
_entity_poly.type
_entity_poly.pdbx_seq_one_letter_code
_entity_poly.pdbx_strand_id
1 'polypeptide(L)' 'MKFRLNDYETKDVMRILREWTELDRKEFGKSISRSAKSIKSYENGERNYTVQLLKDIIKKYNITVVFEKNKK' A
#
# COMPACT_ATOMS: atom_id res chain seq x y z
N MET A 1 6.05 12.48 0.13
CA MET A 1 7.10 11.45 0.34
C MET A 1 7.38 10.75 -0.99
N LYS A 2 8.58 10.20 -1.21
CA LYS A 2 8.95 9.49 -2.45
C LYS A 2 9.65 8.18 -2.10
N PHE A 3 9.19 7.07 -2.66
CA PHE A 3 9.90 5.78 -2.61
C PHE A 3 9.82 5.11 -3.98
N ARG A 4 10.76 4.21 -4.26
CA ARG A 4 10.73 3.37 -5.47
C ARG A 4 10.23 2.00 -5.08
N LEU A 5 9.14 1.55 -5.71
CA LEU A 5 8.55 0.24 -5.40
C LEU A 5 9.52 -0.93 -5.60
N ASN A 6 10.47 -0.80 -6.52
CA ASN A 6 11.51 -1.82 -6.78
C ASN A 6 12.45 -2.07 -5.58
N ASP A 7 12.54 -1.13 -4.64
CA ASP A 7 13.45 -1.22 -3.50
C ASP A 7 12.78 -1.90 -2.28
N TYR A 8 11.50 -2.30 -2.39
CA TYR A 8 10.71 -2.81 -1.27
C TYR A 8 9.94 -4.07 -1.65
N GLU A 9 9.74 -4.97 -0.68
CA GLU A 9 8.82 -6.09 -0.85
C GLU A 9 7.36 -5.61 -0.82
N THR A 10 6.46 -6.38 -1.43
CA THR A 10 5.01 -6.08 -1.46
C THR A 10 4.42 -5.84 -0.06
N LYS A 11 4.92 -6.55 0.96
CA LYS A 11 4.47 -6.37 2.36
C LYS A 11 4.84 -4.99 2.92
N ASP A 12 6.01 -4.49 2.54
CA ASP A 12 6.53 -3.19 2.97
C ASP A 12 5.81 -2.05 2.27
N VAL A 13 5.45 -2.23 1.00
CA VAL A 13 4.66 -1.25 0.24
C VAL A 13 3.33 -0.94 0.95
N MET A 14 2.61 -1.96 1.42
CA MET A 14 1.36 -1.74 2.16
C MET A 14 1.59 -0.96 3.45
N ARG A 15 2.64 -1.29 4.21
CA ARG A 15 2.99 -0.59 5.45
C ARG A 15 3.32 0.88 5.19
N ILE A 16 4.14 1.16 4.18
CA ILE A 16 4.51 2.53 3.78
C ILE A 16 3.27 3.33 3.40
N LEU A 17 2.39 2.75 2.58
CA LEU A 17 1.15 3.42 2.16
C LEU A 17 0.25 3.73 3.35
N ARG A 18 0.13 2.84 4.34
CA ARG A 18 -0.60 3.15 5.57
C ARG A 18 0.07 4.27 6.36
N GLU A 19 1.38 4.21 6.56
CA GLU A 19 2.13 5.21 7.33
C GLU A 19 2.03 6.62 6.72
N TRP A 20 1.97 6.72 5.39
CA TRP A 20 1.76 8.00 4.70
C TRP A 20 0.40 8.64 4.99
N THR A 21 -0.57 7.84 5.41
CA THR A 21 -1.90 8.34 5.78
C THR A 21 -1.99 8.71 7.26
N GLU A 22 -0.96 8.40 8.05
CA GLU A 22 -0.93 8.58 9.52
C GLU A 22 -2.04 7.81 10.26
N LEU A 23 -2.71 6.88 9.58
CA LEU A 23 -3.80 6.08 10.13
C LEU A 23 -3.29 4.79 10.78
N ASP A 24 -4.02 4.36 11.81
CA ASP A 24 -3.84 3.03 12.35
C ASP A 24 -4.37 1.95 11.36
N ARG A 25 -4.06 0.67 11.63
CA ARG A 25 -4.48 -0.45 10.76
C ARG A 25 -6.00 -0.58 10.64
N LYS A 26 -6.76 -0.17 11.66
CA LYS A 26 -8.21 -0.27 11.74
C LYS A 26 -8.86 0.84 10.92
N GLU A 27 -8.37 2.06 11.04
CA GLU A 27 -8.83 3.24 10.29
C GLU A 27 -8.46 3.11 8.81
N PHE A 28 -7.22 2.73 8.52
CA PHE A 28 -6.78 2.47 7.15
C PHE A 28 -7.57 1.32 6.53
N GLY A 29 -7.77 0.23 7.27
CA GLY A 29 -8.62 -0.88 6.82
C GLY A 29 -10.03 -0.41 6.46
N LYS A 30 -10.69 0.33 7.37
CA LYS A 30 -12.03 0.87 7.14
C LYS A 30 -12.08 1.77 5.90
N SER A 31 -11.05 2.58 5.67
CA SER A 31 -11.01 3.49 4.53
C SER A 31 -11.03 2.76 3.19
N ILE A 32 -10.48 1.54 3.12
CA ILE A 32 -10.42 0.72 1.90
C ILE A 32 -11.33 -0.51 1.95
N SER A 33 -12.36 -0.49 2.83
CA SER A 33 -13.32 -1.58 2.99
C SER A 33 -12.67 -2.93 3.33
N ARG A 34 -11.64 -2.90 4.18
CA ARG A 34 -10.91 -4.06 4.71
C ARG A 34 -10.90 -4.09 6.23
N SER A 35 -10.73 -5.27 6.80
CA SER A 35 -10.55 -5.41 8.24
C SER A 35 -9.11 -5.09 8.64
N ALA A 36 -8.91 -4.64 9.89
CA ALA A 36 -7.58 -4.45 10.45
C ALA A 36 -6.71 -5.73 10.38
N LYS A 37 -7.36 -6.90 10.51
CA LYS A 37 -6.71 -8.21 10.35
C LYS A 37 -6.17 -8.41 8.94
N SER A 38 -6.96 -8.05 7.90
CA SER A 38 -6.49 -8.13 6.52
C SER A 38 -5.29 -7.21 6.27
N ILE A 39 -5.31 -5.98 6.81
CA ILE A 39 -4.16 -5.06 6.70
C ILE A 39 -2.93 -5.66 7.37
N LYS A 40 -3.07 -6.21 8.57
CA LYS A 40 -1.97 -6.91 9.25
C LYS A 40 -1.41 -8.07 8.41
N SER A 41 -2.27 -8.93 7.85
CA SER A 41 -1.82 -10.03 7.01
C SER A 41 -1.13 -9.56 5.72
N TYR A 42 -1.52 -8.42 5.16
CA TYR A 42 -0.81 -7.79 4.04
C TYR A 42 0.59 -7.29 4.46
N GLU A 43 0.68 -6.58 5.58
CA GLU A 43 1.96 -6.07 6.13
C GLU A 43 2.92 -7.17 6.58
N ASN A 44 2.38 -8.32 7.01
CA ASN A 44 3.17 -9.49 7.38
C ASN A 44 3.57 -10.35 6.17
N GLY A 45 3.05 -10.08 4.97
CA GLY A 45 3.26 -10.92 3.79
C GLY A 45 2.52 -12.27 3.84
N GLU A 46 1.63 -12.48 4.80
CA GLU A 46 0.79 -13.69 4.91
C GLU A 46 -0.23 -13.77 3.78
N ARG A 47 -0.63 -12.61 3.24
CA ARG A 47 -1.61 -12.51 2.16
C ARG A 47 -1.15 -11.47 1.15
N ASN A 48 -1.32 -11.77 -0.13
CA ASN A 48 -1.15 -10.78 -1.20
C ASN A 48 -2.43 -9.95 -1.38
N TYR A 49 -2.26 -8.68 -1.73
CA TYR A 49 -3.35 -7.82 -2.17
C TYR A 49 -3.32 -7.65 -3.69
N THR A 50 -4.45 -7.25 -4.26
CA THR A 50 -4.58 -7.06 -5.70
C THR A 50 -4.07 -5.70 -6.13
N VAL A 51 -3.64 -5.57 -7.38
CA VAL A 51 -3.31 -4.28 -7.99
C VAL A 51 -4.52 -3.32 -7.97
N GLN A 52 -5.75 -3.85 -8.02
CA GLN A 52 -6.96 -3.04 -7.90
C GLN A 52 -7.04 -2.35 -6.53
N LEU A 53 -6.77 -3.07 -5.43
CA LEU A 53 -6.75 -2.47 -4.10
C LEU A 53 -5.70 -1.35 -4.01
N LEU A 54 -4.53 -1.58 -4.62
CA LEU A 54 -3.47 -0.58 -4.67
C LEU A 54 -3.94 0.68 -5.42
N LYS A 55 -4.60 0.53 -6.58
CA LYS A 55 -5.19 1.66 -7.33
C LYS A 55 -6.24 2.41 -6.51
N ASP A 56 -7.07 1.69 -5.76
CA ASP A 56 -8.11 2.30 -4.92
C ASP A 56 -7.47 3.14 -3.79
N ILE A 57 -6.43 2.63 -3.13
CA ILE A 57 -5.63 3.37 -2.14
C ILE A 57 -5.03 4.63 -2.77
N ILE A 58 -4.36 4.48 -3.92
CA ILE A 58 -3.69 5.58 -4.62
C ILE A 58 -4.68 6.69 -4.96
N LYS A 59 -5.85 6.33 -5.52
CA LYS A 59 -6.90 7.29 -5.87
C LYS A 59 -7.49 7.97 -4.63
N LYS A 60 -7.71 7.22 -3.55
CA LYS A 60 -8.33 7.72 -2.32
C LYS A 60 -7.45 8.73 -1.58
N TYR A 61 -6.14 8.48 -1.54
CA TYR A 61 -5.18 9.30 -0.80
C TYR A 61 -4.39 10.26 -1.70
N ASN A 62 -4.83 10.45 -2.94
CA ASN A 62 -4.19 11.34 -3.92
C ASN A 62 -2.68 11.09 -4.07
N ILE A 63 -2.30 9.81 -4.09
CA ILE A 63 -0.91 9.38 -4.26
C ILE A 63 -0.60 9.36 -5.76
N THR A 64 0.63 9.72 -6.13
CA THR A 64 1.11 9.58 -7.52
C THR A 64 2.07 8.41 -7.61
N VAL A 65 1.84 7.50 -8.57
CA VAL A 65 2.75 6.38 -8.88
C VAL A 65 3.37 6.60 -10.24
N VAL A 66 4.70 6.50 -10.31
CA VAL A 66 5.49 6.66 -11.53
C VAL A 66 6.18 5.34 -11.84
N PHE A 67 5.90 4.78 -13.02
CA PHE A 67 6.62 3.63 -13.55
C PHE A 67 7.72 4.13 -14.48
N GLU A 68 8.97 3.85 -14.12
CA GLU A 68 10.14 4.23 -14.90
C GLU A 68 10.86 2.95 -15.36
N LYS A 69 11.20 2.89 -16.65
CA LYS A 69 12.04 1.83 -17.21
C LYS A 69 13.49 2.29 -17.16
N ASN A 70 14.33 1.56 -16.42
CA ASN A 70 15.77 1.79 -16.48
C ASN A 70 16.25 1.52 -17.91
N LYS A 71 16.93 2.51 -18.52
CA LYS A 71 17.65 2.28 -19.78
C LYS A 71 18.81 1.34 -19.47
N LYS A 72 18.90 0.24 -20.22
CA LYS A 72 20.08 -0.65 -20.23
C LYS A 72 21.25 0.07 -20.89
#